data_AF-A0A2V5JDE3-F1
#
_entry.id   AF-A0A2V5JDE3-F1
#
_cell.length_a   1.000
_cell.length_b   1.000
_cell.length_c   1.000
_cell.angle_alpha   90.00
_cell.angle_beta   90.00
_cell.angle_gamma   90.00
#
_symmetry.space_group_name_H-M   'P 1'
#
loop_
_entity.id
_entity.type
_entity.pdbx_description
1 polymer ?
#
loop_
_entity_poly.entity_id
_entity_poly.type
_entity_poly.pdbx_seq_one_letter_code
_entity_poly.pdbx_strand_id
1 'polypeptide(L)' 'MTVTLREVTQEDLPIFFEHQLDAEATRMAAFPSRDRDAFMAHWARIMS' A
#
# COMPACT_ATOMS: atom_id res chain seq x y z
N MET A 1 9.41 -24.76 -1.02
CA MET A 1 9.37 -23.28 -0.86
C MET A 1 8.43 -22.97 0.28
N THR A 2 8.90 -22.28 1.30
CA THR A 2 8.08 -21.79 2.41
C THR A 2 7.83 -20.31 2.22
N VAL A 3 6.58 -19.88 2.31
CA VAL A 3 6.19 -18.46 2.29
C VAL A 3 5.96 -18.02 3.73
N THR A 4 6.52 -16.87 4.11
CA THR A 4 6.40 -16.29 5.45
C THR A 4 6.07 -14.81 5.34
N LEU A 5 5.26 -14.30 6.26
CA LEU A 5 4.98 -12.88 6.38
C LEU A 5 5.98 -12.23 7.34
N ARG A 6 6.19 -10.93 7.17
CA ARG A 6 6.99 -10.08 8.07
C ARG A 6 6.27 -8.75 8.29
N GLU A 7 6.69 -8.02 9.31
CA GLU A 7 6.24 -6.64 9.52
C GLU A 7 6.60 -5.76 8.32
N VAL A 8 5.74 -4.78 8.05
CA VAL A 8 5.93 -3.77 7.02
C VAL A 8 6.99 -2.79 7.48
N THR A 9 7.92 -2.46 6.59
CA THR A 9 8.93 -1.42 6.81
C THR A 9 8.72 -0.24 5.88
N GLN A 10 9.39 0.88 6.15
CA GLN A 10 9.22 2.10 5.36
C GLN A 10 9.61 1.89 3.88
N GLU A 11 10.55 1.00 3.61
CA GLU A 11 11.02 0.66 2.27
C GLU A 11 9.95 -0.06 1.43
N ASP A 12 8.93 -0.65 2.06
CA ASP A 12 7.83 -1.32 1.35
C ASP A 12 6.79 -0.32 0.83
N LEU A 13 6.71 0.88 1.42
CA LEU A 13 5.63 1.83 1.12
C LEU A 13 5.61 2.31 -0.35
N PRO A 14 6.75 2.59 -1.00
CA PRO A 14 6.74 2.90 -2.43
C PRO A 14 6.16 1.75 -3.29
N ILE A 15 6.47 0.50 -2.94
CA ILE A 15 5.96 -0.69 -3.65
C ILE A 15 4.45 -0.81 -3.46
N PHE A 16 3.97 -0.61 -2.23
CA PHE A 16 2.53 -0.64 -1.93
C PHE A 16 1.77 0.49 -2.62
N PHE A 17 2.38 1.67 -2.76
CA PHE A 17 1.80 2.77 -3.52
C PHE A 17 1.62 2.39 -5.00
N GLU A 18 2.65 1.81 -5.62
CA GLU A 18 2.56 1.32 -7.01
C GLU A 18 1.46 0.28 -7.18
N HIS A 19 1.37 -0.70 -6.27
CA HIS A 19 0.30 -1.70 -6.30
C HIS A 19 -1.10 -1.08 -6.11
N GLN A 20 -1.24 -0.03 -5.29
CA GLN A 20 -2.51 0.68 -5.11
C GLN A 20 -2.96 1.38 -6.40
N LEU A 21 -2.03 1.78 -7.27
CA LEU A 21 -2.34 2.41 -8.55
C LEU A 21 -2.73 1.40 -9.63
N ASP A 22 -2.58 0.09 -9.38
CA ASP A 22 -3.00 -0.92 -10.32
C ASP A 22 -4.53 -0.85 -10.56
N ALA A 23 -4.91 -0.76 -11.83
CA ALA A 23 -6.29 -0.55 -12.22
C ALA A 23 -7.18 -1.77 -11.96
N GLU A 24 -6.62 -2.99 -11.98
CA GLU A 24 -7.36 -4.19 -11.62
C GLU A 24 -7.56 -4.28 -10.10
N ALA A 25 -6.51 -4.03 -9.31
CA ALA A 25 -6.59 -3.94 -7.86
C ALA A 25 -7.60 -2.87 -7.41
N THR A 26 -7.58 -1.69 -8.04
CA THR A 26 -8.54 -0.61 -7.76
C THR A 26 -9.97 -1.02 -8.09
N ARG A 27 -10.20 -1.66 -9.24
CA ARG A 27 -11.52 -2.19 -9.62
C ARG A 27 -12.01 -3.25 -8.64
N MET A 28 -11.13 -4.18 -8.23
CA MET A 28 -11.47 -5.24 -7.27
C MET A 28 -11.76 -4.68 -5.88
N ALA A 29 -11.01 -3.67 -5.43
CA ALA A 29 -11.21 -3.03 -4.14
C ALA A 29 -12.52 -2.22 -4.07
N ALA A 30 -13.05 -1.78 -5.22
CA ALA A 30 -14.24 -0.92 -5.31
C ALA A 30 -14.09 0.43 -4.56
N PHE A 31 -12.86 0.90 -4.36
CA PHE A 31 -12.53 2.21 -3.81
C PHE A 31 -11.48 2.91 -4.68
N PRO A 32 -11.54 4.24 -4.83
CA PRO A 32 -10.53 4.98 -5.58
C PRO A 32 -9.16 4.92 -4.87
N SER A 33 -8.09 4.86 -5.66
CA SER A 33 -6.71 4.98 -5.17
C SER A 33 -6.47 6.36 -4.54
N ARG A 34 -5.69 6.41 -3.46
CA ARG A 34 -5.21 7.67 -2.87
C ARG A 34 -4.08 8.26 -3.71
N ASP A 35 -3.93 9.58 -3.68
CA ASP A 35 -2.68 10.22 -4.10
C ASP A 35 -1.53 9.87 -3.14
N ARG A 36 -0.30 10.22 -3.55
CA ARG A 36 0.92 9.82 -2.84
C ARG A 36 1.00 10.40 -1.42
N ASP A 37 0.58 11.64 -1.24
CA ASP A 37 0.72 12.33 0.05
C ASP A 37 -0.32 11.80 1.04
N ALA A 38 -1.57 11.62 0.59
CA ALA A 38 -2.62 10.99 1.38
C ALA A 38 -2.28 9.53 1.73
N PHE A 39 -1.64 8.79 0.82
CA PHE A 39 -1.14 7.44 1.09
C PHE A 39 -0.06 7.44 2.18
N MET A 40 0.95 8.30 2.07
CA MET A 40 2.04 8.37 3.06
C MET A 40 1.55 8.82 4.44
N ALA A 41 0.66 9.81 4.50
CA ALA A 41 0.06 10.25 5.76
C ALA A 41 -0.77 9.14 6.43
N HIS A 42 -1.49 8.33 5.64
CA HIS A 42 -2.23 7.20 6.17
C HIS A 42 -1.31 6.14 6.78
N TRP A 43 -0.21 5.81 6.09
CA TRP A 43 0.77 4.84 6.58
C TRP A 43 1.56 5.33 7.78
N ALA A 44 1.91 6.62 7.85
CA ALA A 44 2.55 7.21 9.02
C ALA A 44 1.69 7.04 10.30
N ARG A 45 0.36 7.07 10.16
CA ARG A 45 -0.59 6.80 11.26
C ARG A 45 -0.73 5.30 11.58
N ILE A 46 -0.50 4.41 10.62
CA ILE A 46 -0.53 2.96 10.84
C ILE A 46 0.75 2.48 11.54
N MET A 47 1.88 3.10 11.21
CA MET A 47 3.21 2.73 11.70
C MET A 47 3.61 3.46 12.99
N SER A 48 2.72 4.28 13.56
CA SER A 48 2.88 4.91 14.88
C SER A 48 2.43 3.97 15.99
#